data_AF-A0A356WDB6-F1
#
_entry.id   AF-A0A356WDB6-F1
#
_cell.length_a   1.000
_cell.length_b   1.000
_cell.length_c   1.000
_cell.angle_alpha   90.00
_cell.angle_beta   90.00
_cell.angle_gamma   90.00
#
_symmetry.space_group_name_H-M   'P 1'
#
loop_
_entity.id
_entity.type
_entity.pdbx_description
1 polymer ?
#
loop_
_entity_poly.entity_id
_entity_poly.type
_entity_poly.pdbx_seq_one_letter_code
_entity_poly.pdbx_strand_id
1 'polypeptide(L)' 'MTSHDVVNVLRKQLGERRIGHAGTLDPDATGVLLVGVGYVTRLLT' A
#
# COMPACT_ATOMS: atom_id res chain seq x y z
N MET A 1 4.47 12.38 0.01
CA MET A 1 3.55 11.30 0.47
C MET A 1 4.32 10.01 0.31
N THR A 2 4.58 9.26 1.38
CA THR A 2 5.34 8.01 1.30
C THR A 2 4.44 6.86 0.84
N SER A 3 5.05 5.75 0.40
CA SER A 3 4.32 4.51 0.11
C SER A 3 3.52 4.00 1.34
N HIS A 4 4.01 4.27 2.55
CA HIS A 4 3.31 3.92 3.79
C HIS A 4 2.11 4.84 4.09
N ASP A 5 2.20 6.12 3.71
CA ASP A 5 1.07 7.04 3.84
C ASP A 5 -0.10 6.61 2.97
N VAL A 6 0.17 6.13 1.74
CA VAL A 6 -0.86 5.55 0.86
C VAL A 6 -1.56 4.37 1.52
N VAL A 7 -0.80 3.45 2.12
CA VAL A 7 -1.37 2.31 2.88
C VAL A 7 -2.28 2.81 4.02
N ASN A 8 -1.87 3.84 4.75
CA ASN A 8 -2.67 4.38 5.85
C ASN A 8 -3.96 5.06 5.38
N VAL A 9 -3.94 5.72 4.23
CA VAL A 9 -5.15 6.26 3.59
C VAL A 9 -6.10 5.13 3.22
N LEU A 10 -5.59 4.08 2.56
CA LEU A 10 -6.40 2.94 2.12
C LEU A 10 -6.98 2.15 3.30
N ARG A 11 -6.25 1.99 4.41
CA ARG A 11 -6.76 1.35 5.63
C ARG A 11 -8.01 2.07 6.17
N LYS A 12 -8.00 3.40 6.15
CA LYS A 12 -9.14 4.22 6.59
C LYS A 12 -10.30 4.14 5.60
N GLN A 13 -10.01 4.21 4.30
CA GLN A 13 -11.05 4.23 3.25
C GLN A 13 -11.74 2.88 3.07
N LEU A 14 -10.99 1.78 3.16
CA LEU A 14 -11.50 0.43 2.91
C LEU A 14 -11.95 -0.28 4.20
N GLY A 15 -11.63 0.26 5.37
CA GLY A 15 -11.92 -0.39 6.66
C GLY A 15 -11.14 -1.70 6.90
N GLU A 16 -10.13 -1.98 6.07
CA GLU A 16 -9.28 -3.17 6.14
C GLU A 16 -7.92 -2.82 6.73
N ARG A 17 -7.45 -3.56 7.74
CA ARG A 17 -6.16 -3.32 8.41
C ARG A 17 -5.01 -4.01 7.68
N ARG A 18 -5.27 -5.16 7.06
CA ARG A 18 -4.28 -5.96 6.33
C ARG A 18 -4.09 -5.39 4.92
N ILE A 19 -3.26 -4.37 4.82
CA ILE A 19 -2.86 -3.73 3.56
C ILE A 19 -1.34 -3.57 3.55
N GLY A 20 -0.71 -3.83 2.40
CA GLY A 20 0.72 -3.68 2.14
C GLY A 20 1.01 -3.41 0.66
N HIS A 21 2.24 -3.03 0.34
CA HIS A 21 2.68 -2.72 -1.03
C HIS A 21 3.83 -3.63 -1.48
N ALA A 22 3.93 -3.90 -2.78
CA ALA A 22 4.99 -4.72 -3.38
C ALA A 22 6.08 -3.83 -4.02
N GLY A 23 6.79 -3.08 -3.18
CA GLY A 23 7.84 -2.14 -3.60
C GLY A 23 7.55 -0.71 -3.15
N THR A 24 8.61 0.05 -2.87
CA THR A 24 8.52 1.42 -2.35
C THR A 24 8.75 2.41 -3.47
N LEU A 25 7.92 3.45 -3.53
CA LEU A 25 8.23 4.69 -4.22
C LEU A 25 8.82 5.69 -3.22
N ASP A 26 9.89 6.37 -3.65
CA ASP A 26 10.44 7.51 -2.93
C ASP A 26 9.37 8.62 -2.81
N PRO A 27 9.40 9.44 -1.74
CA PRO A 27 8.33 10.41 -1.46
C PRO A 27 8.06 11.44 -2.57
N ASP A 28 9.09 11.75 -3.36
CA ASP A 28 9.05 12.72 -4.47
C ASP A 28 8.89 12.04 -5.84
N ALA A 29 8.82 10.70 -5.88
CA ALA A 29 8.59 9.93 -7.10
C ALA A 29 7.10 9.88 -7.45
N THR A 30 6.83 9.72 -8.75
CA THR A 30 5.49 9.37 -9.27
C THR A 30 5.56 8.04 -10.01
N GLY A 31 4.45 7.33 -10.07
CA GLY A 31 4.40 6.03 -10.73
C GLY A 31 3.29 5.14 -10.18
N VAL A 32 3.38 3.85 -10.50
CA VAL A 32 2.44 2.83 -10.03
C VAL A 32 2.97 2.21 -8.73
N LEU A 33 2.18 2.28 -7.66
CA LEU A 33 2.42 1.57 -6.41
C LEU A 33 1.47 0.37 -6.34
N LEU A 34 2.01 -0.85 -6.47
CA LEU A 34 1.20 -2.06 -6.38
C LEU A 34 0.82 -2.31 -4.91
N VAL A 35 -0.49 -2.32 -4.62
CA VAL A 35 -1.04 -2.51 -3.26
C VAL A 35 -1.90 -3.77 -3.22
N GLY A 36 -1.68 -4.61 -2.22
CA GLY A 36 -2.55 -5.74 -1.89
C GLY A 36 -3.41 -5.46 -0.67
N VAL A 37 -4.61 -6.05 -0.64
CA VAL A 37 -5.63 -5.85 0.38
C VAL A 37 -6.13 -7.20 0.91
N GLY A 38 -6.27 -7.33 2.23
CA GLY A 38 -6.74 -8.55 2.88
C GLY A 38 -5.76 -9.71 2.71
N TYR A 39 -6.26 -10.92 2.47
CA TYR A 39 -5.43 -12.12 2.42
C TYR A 39 -4.38 -12.11 1.29
N VAL A 40 -4.60 -11.36 0.21
CA VAL A 40 -3.68 -11.30 -0.93
C VAL A 40 -2.36 -10.60 -0.58
N THR A 41 -2.29 -9.83 0.52
CA THR A 41 -1.04 -9.19 0.94
C THR A 41 0.08 -10.19 1.20
N ARG A 42 -0.26 -11.45 1.49
CA ARG A 42 0.70 -12.54 1.68
C ARG A 42 1.45 -12.91 0.39
N LEU A 43 0.95 -12.48 -0.76
CA LEU A 43 1.56 -12.73 -2.07
C LEU A 43 2.50 -11.60 -2.52
N LEU A 44 2.65 -10.52 -1.73
CA LEU A 44 3.49 -9.37 -2.07
C LEU A 44 4.97 -9.55 -1.67
N THR A 45 5.40 -10.77 -1.36
CA THR A 45 6.81 -11.14 -1.14
C THR A 45 7.58 -11.22 -2.45
#